data_AF-A0A9D7DAW0-F1
#
_entry.id   AF-A0A9D7DAW0-F1
#
_cell.length_a   1.000
_cell.length_b   1.000
_cell.length_c   1.000
_cell.angle_alpha   90.00
_cell.angle_beta   90.00
_cell.angle_gamma   90.00
#
_symmetry.space_group_name_H-M   'P 1'
#
loop_
_entity.id
_entity.type
_entity.pdbx_description
1 polymer ?
#
loop_
_entity_poly.entity_id
_entity_poly.type
_entity_poly.pdbx_seq_one_letter_code
_entity_poly.pdbx_strand_id
1 'polypeptide(L)' 'MRERIRSRGRGYEQSIGADYLIRLQERYLDHLQKKPGSRVLVVDLEQHDLLRDARAFDQLMALIEQEVPEGHRVATL' A
#
# COMPACT_ATOMS: atom_id res chain seq x y z
N MET A 1 6.51 -3.87 7.54
CA MET A 1 7.36 -3.10 6.60
C MET A 1 8.87 -3.39 6.72
N ARG A 2 9.50 -3.15 7.88
CA ARG A 2 10.95 -3.35 8.08
C ARG A 2 11.44 -4.78 7.78
N GLU A 3 10.63 -5.79 8.11
CA GLU A 3 10.95 -7.19 7.81
C GLU A 3 10.96 -7.51 6.31
N ARG A 4 10.10 -6.87 5.52
CA ARG A 4 10.06 -7.02 4.05
C ARG A 4 11.20 -6.29 3.34
N ILE A 5 11.65 -5.17 3.90
CA ILE A 5 12.86 -4.47 3.41
C ILE A 5 14.09 -5.34 3.72
N ARG A 6 14.17 -5.89 4.94
CA ARG A 6 15.25 -6.79 5.34
C ARG A 6 15.30 -8.06 4.48
N SER A 7 14.16 -8.65 4.13
CA SER A 7 14.10 -9.86 3.28
C SER A 7 14.53 -9.62 1.82
N ARG A 8 14.54 -8.37 1.34
CA ARG A 8 15.01 -8.01 -0.01
C ARG A 8 16.53 -7.92 -0.15
N GLY A 9 17.27 -7.93 0.97
CA GLY A 9 18.74 -8.10 0.98
C GLY A 9 19.56 -6.95 0.37
N ARG A 10 18.96 -5.78 0.10
CA ARG A 10 19.67 -4.66 -0.53
C ARG A 10 20.44 -3.86 0.53
N GLY A 11 21.77 -3.91 0.48
CA GLY A 11 22.66 -3.34 1.51
C GLY A 11 22.47 -1.84 1.79
N TYR A 12 22.00 -1.07 0.81
CA TYR A 12 21.74 0.36 0.95
C TYR A 12 20.38 0.69 1.62
N GLU A 13 19.45 -0.26 1.71
CA GLU A 13 18.14 -0.03 2.34
C GLU A 13 18.19 -0.12 3.87
N GLN A 14 19.30 -0.62 4.45
CA GLN A 14 19.46 -0.73 5.91
C GLN A 14 19.66 0.61 6.63
N SER A 15 20.08 1.66 5.91
CA SER A 15 20.19 3.03 6.44
C SER A 15 18.88 3.82 6.34
N ILE A 16 17.84 3.25 5.72
CA ILE A 16 16.55 3.92 5.58
C ILE A 16 15.87 3.98 6.96
N GLY A 17 15.97 5.15 7.59
CA GLY A 17 15.30 5.43 8.85
C GLY A 17 13.78 5.30 8.72
N ALA A 18 13.13 4.88 9.81
CA ALA A 18 11.66 4.77 9.85
C ALA A 18 10.98 6.08 9.44
N ASP A 19 11.54 7.22 9.88
CA ASP A 19 11.01 8.55 9.58
C ASP A 19 11.05 8.89 8.09
N TYR A 20 12.03 8.37 7.35
CA TYR A 20 12.08 8.56 5.90
C TYR A 20 10.94 7.81 5.21
N LEU A 21 10.68 6.57 5.63
CA LEU A 21 9.58 5.75 5.08
C LEU A 21 8.22 6.38 5.38
N ILE A 22 8.03 6.92 6.59
CA ILE A 22 6.81 7.63 6.98
C ILE A 22 6.59 8.84 6.09
N ARG A 23 7.60 9.72 5.95
CA ARG A 23 7.50 10.91 5.08
C ARG A 23 7.26 10.56 3.61
N LEU A 24 7.84 9.46 3.14
CA LEU A 24 7.63 8.99 1.78
C LEU A 24 6.18 8.55 1.57
N GLN A 25 5.65 7.75 2.50
CA GLN A 25 4.26 7.29 2.49
C GLN A 25 3.29 8.48 2.51
N GLU A 26 3.51 9.46 3.40
CA GLU A 26 2.70 10.68 3.48
C GLU A 26 2.70 11.45 2.15
N ARG A 27 3.87 11.67 1.53
CA ARG A 27 3.94 12.34 0.21
C ARG A 27 3.18 11.60 -0.87
N TYR A 28 3.25 10.27 -0.91
CA TYR A 28 2.53 9.48 -1.90
C TYR A 28 1.02 9.59 -1.71
N LEU A 29 0.53 9.46 -0.46
CA LEU A 29 -0.88 9.61 -0.14
C LEU A 29 -1.39 11.00 -0.50
N ASP A 30 -0.65 12.04 -0.12
CA ASP A 30 -0.95 13.43 -0.47
C ASP A 30 -1.06 13.65 -1.99
N HIS A 31 -0.13 13.06 -2.76
CA HIS A 31 -0.13 13.19 -4.21
C HIS A 31 -1.34 12.49 -4.86
N LEU A 32 -1.67 11.29 -4.38
CA LEU A 32 -2.81 10.52 -4.88
C LEU A 32 -4.14 11.19 -4.49
N GLN A 33 -4.21 11.83 -3.31
CA GLN A 33 -5.36 12.59 -2.83
C GLN A 33 -5.66 13.86 -3.62
N LYS A 34 -4.61 14.54 -4.10
CA LYS A 34 -4.73 15.84 -4.79
C LYS A 34 -5.06 15.76 -6.28
N LYS A 35 -5.24 14.56 -6.86
CA LYS A 35 -5.62 14.39 -8.28
C LYS A 35 -7.14 14.34 -8.44
N PRO A 36 -7.81 15.44 -8.86
CA PRO A 36 -9.24 15.42 -9.15
C PRO A 36 -9.54 14.49 -10.34
N GLY A 37 -10.70 13.82 -10.31
CA GLY A 37 -11.13 12.92 -11.39
C GLY A 37 -10.51 11.52 -11.36
N SER A 38 -9.87 11.12 -10.26
CA SER A 38 -9.25 9.80 -10.13
C SER A 38 -9.93 8.94 -9.06
N ARG A 39 -10.05 7.64 -9.33
CA ARG A 39 -10.44 6.63 -8.34
C ARG A 39 -9.17 6.10 -7.68
N VAL A 40 -9.06 6.30 -6.38
CA VAL A 40 -7.89 5.84 -5.60
C VAL A 40 -8.37 4.87 -4.53
N LEU A 41 -7.87 3.63 -4.59
CA LEU A 41 -8.03 2.64 -3.55
C LEU A 41 -6.70 2.51 -2.80
N VAL A 42 -6.72 2.87 -1.52
CA VAL A 42 -5.61 2.62 -0.58
C VAL A 42 -5.96 1.36 0.19
N VAL A 43 -5.08 0.37 0.16
CA VAL A 43 -5.28 -0.91 0.86
C VAL A 43 -4.22 -1.06 1.94
N ASP A 44 -4.64 -1.19 3.19
CA ASP A 44 -3.78 -1.63 4.28
C ASP A 44 -3.73 -3.15 4.29
N LEU A 45 -2.53 -3.69 4.11
CA LEU A 45 -2.28 -5.14 4.07
C LEU A 45 -1.95 -5.71 5.46
N GLU A 46 -1.82 -4.87 6.50
CA GLU A 46 -1.41 -5.27 7.85
C GLU A 46 -0.28 -6.33 7.86
N GLN A 47 -0.63 -7.58 8.22
CA GLN A 47 0.28 -8.73 8.24
C GLN A 47 0.10 -9.68 7.04
N HIS A 48 -0.91 -9.47 6.21
CA HIS A 48 -1.18 -10.30 5.03
C HIS A 48 -0.05 -10.21 4.02
N ASP A 49 0.50 -11.36 3.64
CA ASP A 49 1.50 -11.50 2.58
C ASP A 49 0.82 -11.99 1.31
N LEU A 50 0.55 -11.09 0.38
CA LEU A 50 -0.12 -11.40 -0.90
C LEU A 50 0.61 -12.48 -1.73
N LEU A 51 1.90 -12.76 -1.47
CA LEU A 51 2.62 -13.84 -2.14
C LEU A 51 2.37 -15.22 -1.52
N ARG A 52 1.95 -15.27 -0.26
CA ARG A 52 1.80 -16.50 0.53
C ARG A 52 0.37 -16.73 1.01
N ASP A 53 -0.48 -15.73 0.89
CA ASP A 53 -1.89 -15.72 1.28
C ASP A 53 -2.76 -15.46 0.05
N ALA A 54 -3.20 -16.55 -0.58
CA ALA A 54 -4.08 -16.49 -1.73
C ALA A 54 -5.45 -15.85 -1.39
N ARG A 55 -5.93 -15.98 -0.14
CA ARG A 55 -7.21 -15.37 0.25
C ARG A 55 -7.10 -13.86 0.31
N ALA A 56 -6.01 -13.34 0.87
CA ALA A 56 -5.75 -11.90 0.86
C ALA A 56 -5.61 -11.36 -0.57
N PHE A 57 -5.00 -12.13 -1.46
CA PHE A 57 -4.95 -11.77 -2.88
C PHE A 57 -6.34 -11.72 -3.52
N ASP A 58 -7.18 -12.72 -3.29
CA ASP A 58 -8.56 -12.75 -3.81
C ASP A 58 -9.42 -11.60 -3.25
N GLN A 59 -9.27 -11.27 -1.97
CA GLN A 59 -9.92 -10.11 -1.36
C GLN A 59 -9.48 -8.79 -2.01
N LEU A 60 -8.19 -8.64 -2.30
CA LEU A 60 -7.68 -7.48 -3.03
C LEU A 60 -8.29 -7.38 -4.43
N MET A 61 -8.42 -8.51 -5.15
CA MET A 61 -9.04 -8.51 -6.48
C MET A 61 -10.51 -8.09 -6.40
N ALA A 62 -11.27 -8.62 -5.43
CA ALA A 62 -12.66 -8.22 -5.23
C ALA A 62 -12.81 -6.71 -4.91
N LEU A 63 -11.86 -6.12 -4.18
CA LEU A 63 -11.86 -4.68 -3.90
C LEU A 63 -11.58 -3.83 -5.15
N ILE A 64 -10.74 -4.33 -6.07
CA ILE A 64 -10.38 -3.65 -7.32
C ILE A 64 -11.53 -3.73 -8.35
N GLU A 65 -12.20 -4.87 -8.43
CA GLU A 65 -13.32 -5.11 -9.36
C GLU A 65 -14.59 -4.34 -8.99
N GLN A 66 -14.67 -3.82 -7.76
CA GLN A 66 -15.82 -3.05 -7.32
C GLN A 66 -15.93 -1.70 -8.05
N GLU A 67 -17.01 -1.51 -8.80
CA GLU A 67 -17.34 -0.19 -9.35
C GLU A 67 -17.68 0.78 -8.20
N VAL A 68 -16.83 1.79 -8.04
CA VAL A 68 -17.00 2.85 -7.05
C VAL A 68 -16.98 4.22 -7.75
N PRO A 69 -17.70 5.23 -7.22
CA PRO A 69 -17.60 6.58 -7.73
C PRO A 69 -16.16 7.13 -7.57
N GLU A 70 -15.86 8.21 -8.28
CA GLU A 70 -14.60 8.94 -8.10
C GLU A 70 -14.38 9.36 -6.65
N GLY A 71 -13.13 9.35 -6.22
CA GLY A 71 -12.75 9.67 -4.85
C GLY A 71 -11.71 8.72 -4.27
N HIS A 72 -11.49 8.88 -2.98
CA HIS A 72 -10.46 8.18 -2.22
C HIS A 72 -11.12 7.21 -1.25
N ARG A 73 -10.82 5.92 -1.39
CA ARG A 73 -11.28 4.89 -0.48
C ARG A 73 -10.10 4.23 0.20
N VAL A 74 -10.27 3.93 1.48
CA VAL A 74 -9.34 3.12 2.26
C VAL A 74 -10.03 1.80 2.60
N ALA A 75 -9.33 0.69 2.42
CA ALA A 75 -9.77 -0.63 2.84
C ALA A 75 -8.64 -1.33 3.59
N THR A 76 -8.98 -2.21 4.51
CA THR A 76 -8.03 -3.08 5.22
C THR A 76 -8.36 -4.52 4.84
N LEU A 77 -7.33 -5.31 4.53
CA LEU A 77 -7.46 -6.75 4.30
C LEU A 77 -7.41 -7.51 5.62
#